data_AF-A0A242LCW8-F1
#
_entry.id   AF-A0A242LCW8-F1
#
_cell.length_a   1.000
_cell.length_b   1.000
_cell.length_c   1.000
_cell.angle_alpha   90.00
_cell.angle_beta   90.00
_cell.angle_gamma   90.00
#
_symmetry.space_group_name_H-M   'P 1'
#
loop_
_entity.id
_entity.type
_entity.pdbx_description
1 polymer ?
#
loop_
_entity_poly.entity_id
_entity_poly.type
_entity_poly.pdbx_seq_one_letter_code
_entity_poly.pdbx_strand_id
1 'polypeptide(L)'
;MKNKKLSLLLVSMMTVAGTLAPISSLAETTDKKIEQQDKEISALKEKQKSVTSQITALEEEISSIYDEGISLSKEKTALKNESEQLKKDIAALDVRINKRTEAIQKQGRNVQVNGQGTQILDMILNSESISDAVGRVQAISSILTANNDLVKQQKEDKKLVETKKTNIQTNLTAIEEAANQLEQEQANLVAKQADLNVLKAEVDSETSGAESSKNALLKQQQEALKAQLAKETKKKEVKKVETAKTEETKTDTSTTTEKATAPSETVTETPTAPSNAGETNESTGNTNGGNNSNTQESTGPAEKPEEPVLPPVTSGDATFQALNALRAAHGLSPVSWDAGLAAAASSRASIMQDFQVPSDHWNRGDEVIAFMFAPGNSVIMAWYNETNMTSPSGTGHRDWELNPGMTRVGFGYAGGVIVGHSA
;
A
#
# COMPACT_ATOMS: atom_id res chain seq x y z
N MET A 1 -5.05 0.15 -28.50
CA MET A 1 -5.95 0.60 -27.42
C MET A 1 -7.13 -0.37 -27.33
N LYS A 2 -7.08 -1.33 -26.41
CA LYS A 2 -8.20 -2.23 -26.11
C LYS A 2 -9.01 -1.55 -25.00
N ASN A 3 -10.24 -1.16 -25.31
CA ASN A 3 -11.16 -0.52 -24.39
C ASN A 3 -11.54 -1.51 -23.28
N LYS A 4 -10.76 -1.57 -22.21
CA LYS A 4 -11.20 -2.21 -20.95
C LYS A 4 -12.04 -1.17 -20.24
N LYS A 5 -13.33 -1.47 -20.10
CA LYS A 5 -14.27 -0.61 -19.40
C LYS A 5 -13.89 -0.60 -17.92
N LEU A 6 -13.47 0.56 -17.43
CA LEU A 6 -13.38 0.89 -16.02
C LEU A 6 -14.76 0.64 -15.40
N SER A 7 -14.89 -0.44 -14.63
CA SER A 7 -16.13 -0.78 -13.93
C SER A 7 -16.26 0.18 -12.75
N LEU A 8 -16.98 1.28 -12.96
CA LEU A 8 -17.36 2.21 -11.90
C LEU A 8 -18.29 1.47 -10.92
N LEU A 9 -17.71 0.87 -9.88
CA LEU A 9 -18.45 0.16 -8.84
C LEU A 9 -19.16 1.22 -7.97
N LEU A 10 -20.44 1.45 -8.28
CA LEU A 10 -21.34 2.30 -7.52
C LEU A 10 -21.43 1.78 -6.07
N VAL A 11 -20.76 2.48 -5.16
CA VAL A 11 -20.85 2.32 -3.70
C VAL A 11 -22.28 2.65 -3.29
N SER A 12 -23.13 1.61 -3.24
CA SER A 12 -24.48 1.69 -2.71
C SER A 12 -24.40 1.70 -1.19
N MET A 13 -24.42 2.91 -0.63
CA MET A 13 -24.51 3.17 0.80
C MET A 13 -25.90 2.69 1.27
N MET A 14 -25.99 1.43 1.71
CA MET A 14 -27.22 0.86 2.25
C MET A 14 -27.49 1.46 3.64
N THR A 15 -28.11 2.64 3.69
CA THR A 15 -28.64 3.23 4.91
C THR A 15 -29.89 2.44 5.33
N VAL A 16 -29.71 1.41 6.15
CA VAL A 16 -30.84 0.79 6.86
C VAL A 16 -31.23 1.70 8.01
N ALA A 17 -32.15 2.62 7.73
CA ALA A 17 -32.84 3.42 8.74
C ALA A 17 -33.78 2.52 9.54
N GLY A 18 -33.29 1.94 10.63
CA GLY A 18 -34.11 1.26 11.63
C GLY A 18 -34.80 2.29 12.52
N THR A 19 -36.08 2.55 12.28
CA THR A 19 -36.92 3.36 13.18
C THR A 19 -37.08 2.65 14.52
N LEU A 20 -36.42 3.14 15.56
CA LEU A 20 -36.68 2.74 16.94
C LEU A 20 -37.99 3.42 17.41
N ALA A 21 -39.07 2.65 17.46
CA ALA A 21 -40.28 3.06 18.17
C ALA A 21 -40.09 2.86 19.69
N PRO A 22 -40.57 3.77 20.55
CA PRO A 22 -40.45 3.62 22.00
C PRO A 22 -41.44 2.54 22.49
N ILE A 23 -40.92 1.39 22.93
CA ILE A 23 -41.72 0.36 23.58
C ILE A 23 -41.75 0.65 25.09
N SER A 24 -42.94 0.98 25.57
CA SER A 24 -43.25 1.21 26.99
C SER A 24 -42.99 -0.03 27.86
N SER A 25 -42.19 0.17 28.91
CA SER A 25 -42.24 -0.49 30.23
C SER A 25 -42.63 -1.98 30.34
N LEU A 26 -41.86 -2.89 29.76
CA LEU A 26 -41.61 -4.20 30.37
C LEU A 26 -40.19 -4.18 30.93
N ALA A 27 -39.99 -4.62 32.16
CA ALA A 27 -38.64 -4.90 32.66
C ALA A 27 -37.97 -5.88 31.68
N GLU A 28 -37.04 -5.40 30.86
CA GLU A 28 -36.26 -6.25 29.97
C GLU A 28 -35.50 -7.26 30.83
N THR A 29 -35.79 -8.54 30.62
CA THR A 29 -35.01 -9.61 31.22
C THR A 29 -33.61 -9.61 30.64
N THR A 30 -32.62 -10.06 31.42
CA THR A 30 -31.23 -10.19 30.96
C THR A 30 -31.15 -10.99 29.66
N ASP A 31 -32.02 -11.98 29.47
CA ASP A 31 -32.11 -12.79 28.25
C ASP A 31 -32.44 -11.96 27.00
N LYS A 32 -33.38 -11.00 27.09
CA LYS A 32 -33.72 -10.12 25.95
C LYS A 32 -32.56 -9.20 25.58
N LYS A 33 -31.82 -8.71 26.59
CA LYS A 33 -30.63 -7.87 26.36
C LYS A 33 -29.50 -8.66 25.70
N ILE A 34 -29.31 -9.92 26.11
CA ILE A 34 -28.34 -10.82 25.46
C ILE A 34 -28.75 -11.08 24.00
N GLU A 35 -30.02 -11.37 23.73
CA GLU A 35 -30.53 -11.58 22.37
C GLU A 35 -30.33 -10.33 21.49
N GLN A 36 -30.55 -9.14 22.04
CA GLN A 36 -30.32 -7.88 21.33
C GLN A 36 -28.83 -7.67 21.02
N GLN A 37 -27.95 -7.93 22.00
CA GLN A 37 -26.49 -7.87 21.80
C GLN A 37 -26.02 -8.89 20.75
N ASP A 38 -26.61 -10.08 20.70
CA ASP A 38 -26.30 -11.08 19.67
C ASP A 38 -26.66 -10.61 18.25
N LYS A 39 -27.82 -9.95 18.11
CA LYS A 39 -28.22 -9.35 16.82
C LYS A 39 -27.29 -8.21 16.41
N GLU A 40 -26.91 -7.36 17.36
CA GLU A 40 -25.97 -6.26 17.14
C GLU A 40 -24.59 -6.76 16.71
N ILE A 41 -24.00 -7.71 17.45
CA ILE A 41 -22.71 -8.34 17.11
C ILE A 41 -22.77 -9.00 15.73
N SER A 42 -23.88 -9.68 15.40
CA SER A 42 -24.04 -10.32 14.09
C SER A 42 -24.07 -9.28 12.96
N ALA A 43 -24.79 -8.17 13.14
CA ALA A 43 -24.84 -7.07 12.17
C ALA A 43 -23.47 -6.40 12.00
N LEU A 44 -22.74 -6.19 13.10
CA LEU A 44 -21.39 -5.63 13.08
C LEU A 44 -20.41 -6.56 12.35
N LYS A 45 -20.48 -7.88 12.57
CA LYS A 45 -19.64 -8.87 11.85
C LYS A 45 -19.90 -8.89 10.35
N GLU A 46 -21.16 -8.75 9.92
CA GLU A 46 -21.48 -8.60 8.50
C GLU A 46 -20.93 -7.28 7.93
N LYS A 47 -20.99 -6.18 8.70
CA LYS A 47 -20.38 -4.90 8.32
C LYS A 47 -18.84 -5.02 8.21
N GLN A 48 -18.17 -5.69 9.15
CA GLN A 48 -16.72 -5.97 9.08
C GLN A 48 -16.36 -6.72 7.79
N LYS A 49 -17.11 -7.77 7.47
CA LYS A 49 -16.91 -8.56 6.24
C LYS A 49 -17.11 -7.72 4.99
N SER A 50 -18.16 -6.89 4.97
CA SER A 50 -18.44 -5.99 3.85
C SER A 50 -17.35 -4.95 3.65
N VAL A 51 -16.87 -4.31 4.73
CA VAL A 51 -15.78 -3.31 4.67
C VAL A 51 -14.48 -3.98 4.22
N THR A 52 -14.17 -5.16 4.74
CA THR A 52 -12.99 -5.94 4.32
C THR A 52 -13.05 -6.29 2.84
N SER A 53 -14.21 -6.71 2.33
CA SER A 53 -14.38 -7.00 0.90
C SER A 53 -14.21 -5.76 0.02
N GLN A 54 -14.64 -4.58 0.48
CA GLN A 54 -14.45 -3.32 -0.25
C GLN A 54 -12.98 -2.92 -0.28
N ILE A 55 -12.27 -3.09 0.84
CA ILE A 55 -10.82 -2.90 0.95
C ILE A 55 -10.09 -3.80 -0.05
N THR A 56 -10.38 -5.10 -0.09
CA THR A 56 -9.74 -6.03 -1.03
C THR A 56 -10.00 -5.66 -2.48
N ALA A 57 -11.24 -5.31 -2.84
CA ALA A 57 -11.57 -4.89 -4.20
C ALA A 57 -10.82 -3.62 -4.61
N LEU A 58 -10.68 -2.67 -3.69
CA LEU A 58 -9.95 -1.43 -3.93
C LEU A 58 -8.44 -1.69 -4.08
N GLU A 59 -7.87 -2.60 -3.28
CA GLU A 59 -6.47 -3.04 -3.45
C GLU A 59 -6.22 -3.68 -4.83
N GLU A 60 -7.18 -4.46 -5.35
CA GLU A 60 -7.11 -4.99 -6.72
C GLU A 60 -7.16 -3.88 -7.78
N GLU A 61 -7.99 -2.86 -7.59
CA GLU A 61 -8.06 -1.70 -8.49
C GLU A 61 -6.74 -0.90 -8.47
N ILE A 62 -6.17 -0.64 -7.29
CA ILE A 62 -4.86 0.03 -7.15
C ILE A 62 -3.77 -0.79 -7.84
N SER A 63 -3.76 -2.11 -7.64
CA SER A 63 -2.81 -3.02 -8.30
C SER A 63 -2.95 -2.98 -9.83
N SER A 64 -4.18 -2.92 -10.35
CA SER A 64 -4.40 -2.78 -11.80
C SER A 64 -3.92 -1.44 -12.35
N ILE A 65 -4.12 -0.33 -11.63
CA ILE A 65 -3.60 0.99 -12.04
C ILE A 65 -2.08 0.96 -12.09
N TYR A 66 -1.45 0.30 -11.11
CA TYR A 66 -0.02 0.12 -11.08
C TYR A 66 0.51 -0.65 -12.30
N ASP A 67 -0.12 -1.77 -12.65
CA ASP A 67 0.22 -2.55 -13.85
C ASP A 67 0.08 -1.71 -15.14
N GLU A 68 -0.96 -0.86 -15.22
CA GLU A 68 -1.16 0.04 -16.35
C GLU A 68 -0.08 1.12 -16.42
N GLY A 69 0.31 1.69 -15.28
CA GLY A 69 1.44 2.62 -15.16
C GLY A 69 2.75 2.03 -15.68
N ILE A 70 3.07 0.78 -15.31
CA ILE A 70 4.24 0.05 -15.83
C ILE A 70 4.13 -0.11 -17.36
N SER A 71 2.96 -0.48 -17.87
CA SER A 71 2.75 -0.66 -19.31
C SER A 71 2.96 0.63 -20.09
N LEU A 72 2.39 1.74 -19.62
CA LEU A 72 2.57 3.07 -20.23
C LEU A 72 4.03 3.49 -20.23
N SER A 73 4.76 3.19 -19.16
CA SER A 73 6.18 3.53 -19.08
C SER A 73 7.05 2.73 -20.05
N LYS A 74 6.74 1.43 -20.24
CA LYS A 74 7.40 0.61 -21.27
C LYS A 74 7.14 1.19 -22.66
N GLU A 75 5.92 1.62 -22.94
CA GLU A 75 5.57 2.28 -24.21
C GLU A 75 6.32 3.62 -24.38
N LYS A 76 6.41 4.44 -23.32
CA LYS A 76 7.18 5.68 -23.30
C LYS A 76 8.65 5.44 -23.63
N THR A 77 9.25 4.42 -23.04
CA THR A 77 10.65 4.05 -23.28
C THR A 77 10.88 3.57 -24.70
N ALA A 78 9.97 2.74 -25.24
CA ALA A 78 10.02 2.31 -26.63
C ALA A 78 9.93 3.49 -27.60
N LEU A 79 9.02 4.44 -27.37
CA LEU A 79 8.88 5.65 -28.19
C LEU A 79 10.09 6.58 -28.09
N LYS A 80 10.71 6.72 -26.91
CA LYS A 80 11.98 7.46 -26.76
C LYS A 80 13.08 6.82 -27.60
N ASN A 81 13.21 5.50 -27.56
CA ASN A 81 14.19 4.78 -28.37
C ASN A 81 13.90 4.92 -29.88
N GLU A 82 12.64 4.84 -30.29
CA GLU A 82 12.24 5.10 -31.68
C GLU A 82 12.55 6.54 -32.09
N SER A 83 12.35 7.52 -31.21
CA SER A 83 12.68 8.92 -31.44
C SER A 83 14.19 9.11 -31.66
N GLU A 84 15.03 8.50 -30.83
CA GLU A 84 16.49 8.56 -30.97
C GLU A 84 16.97 7.87 -32.26
N GLN A 85 16.36 6.75 -32.62
CA GLN A 85 16.66 6.10 -33.90
C GLN A 85 16.22 6.98 -35.08
N LEU A 86 15.04 7.58 -35.02
CA LEU A 86 14.53 8.48 -36.05
C LEU A 86 15.46 9.69 -36.23
N LYS A 87 16.01 10.26 -35.15
CA LYS A 87 17.01 11.34 -35.23
C LYS A 87 18.26 10.92 -36.01
N LYS A 88 18.76 9.69 -35.80
CA LYS A 88 19.90 9.15 -36.56
C LYS A 88 19.54 8.95 -38.04
N ASP A 89 18.35 8.42 -38.30
CA ASP A 89 17.87 8.18 -39.67
C ASP A 89 17.70 9.49 -40.43
N ILE A 90 17.19 10.54 -39.78
CA ILE A 90 17.09 11.90 -40.34
C ILE A 90 18.48 12.43 -40.71
N ALA A 91 19.45 12.36 -39.80
CA ALA A 91 20.80 12.84 -40.08
C ALA A 91 21.45 12.10 -41.26
N ALA A 92 21.28 10.77 -41.33
CA ALA A 92 21.75 9.96 -42.44
C ALA A 92 21.04 10.31 -43.76
N LEU A 93 19.73 10.56 -43.71
CA LEU A 93 18.94 11.00 -44.85
C LEU A 93 19.44 12.36 -45.35
N ASP A 94 19.62 13.36 -44.48
CA ASP A 94 20.10 14.70 -44.85
C ASP A 94 21.48 14.66 -45.53
N VAL A 95 22.40 13.85 -45.03
CA VAL A 95 23.71 13.64 -45.69
C VAL A 95 23.53 13.07 -47.11
N ARG A 96 22.65 12.08 -47.26
CA ARG A 96 22.36 11.44 -48.56
C ARG A 96 21.71 12.44 -49.53
N ILE A 97 20.80 13.25 -49.01
CA ILE A 97 20.11 14.32 -49.75
C ILE A 97 21.13 15.32 -50.28
N ASN A 98 22.01 15.85 -49.43
CA ASN A 98 22.98 16.86 -49.83
C ASN A 98 23.93 16.31 -50.91
N LYS A 99 24.43 15.07 -50.74
CA LYS A 99 25.26 14.41 -51.76
C LYS A 99 24.53 14.23 -53.10
N ARG A 100 23.27 13.81 -53.08
CA ARG A 100 22.45 13.67 -54.29
C ARG A 100 22.17 15.01 -54.94
N THR A 101 21.80 16.03 -54.16
CA THR A 101 21.53 17.38 -54.66
C THR A 101 22.76 17.99 -55.29
N GLU A 102 23.94 17.86 -54.69
CA GLU A 102 25.20 18.29 -55.30
C GLU A 102 25.50 17.55 -56.61
N ALA A 103 25.30 16.22 -56.64
CA ALA A 103 25.51 15.42 -57.84
C ALA A 103 24.57 15.85 -58.98
N ILE A 104 23.27 16.01 -58.69
CA ILE A 104 22.26 16.49 -59.64
C ILE A 104 22.58 17.92 -60.09
N GLN A 105 23.03 18.82 -59.19
CA GLN A 105 23.43 20.17 -59.57
C GLN A 105 24.68 20.19 -60.45
N LYS A 106 25.67 19.34 -60.18
CA LYS A 106 26.86 19.19 -61.03
C LYS A 106 26.48 18.63 -62.40
N GLN A 107 25.62 17.62 -62.45
CA GLN A 107 25.08 17.06 -63.69
C GLN A 107 24.26 18.12 -64.47
N GLY A 108 23.37 18.85 -63.79
CA GLY A 108 22.58 19.92 -64.38
C GLY A 108 23.45 21.06 -64.93
N ARG A 109 24.47 21.51 -64.19
CA ARG A 109 25.44 22.50 -64.68
C ARG A 109 26.28 21.96 -65.84
N ASN A 110 26.70 20.70 -65.79
CA ASN A 110 27.41 20.07 -66.89
C ASN A 110 26.54 20.03 -68.15
N VAL A 111 25.27 19.62 -68.03
CA VAL A 111 24.29 19.67 -69.13
C VAL A 111 24.04 21.12 -69.59
N GLN A 112 24.01 22.10 -68.71
CA GLN A 112 23.77 23.50 -69.09
C GLN A 112 24.98 24.14 -69.80
N VAL A 113 26.20 23.85 -69.32
CA VAL A 113 27.46 24.46 -69.83
C VAL A 113 27.97 23.69 -71.05
N ASN A 114 28.02 22.37 -70.97
CA ASN A 114 28.52 21.47 -72.02
C ASN A 114 27.40 20.93 -72.93
N GLY A 115 26.13 21.19 -72.62
CA GLY A 115 24.97 20.75 -73.39
C GLY A 115 24.12 21.89 -73.94
N GLN A 116 24.75 23.01 -74.34
CA GLN A 116 24.16 23.83 -75.41
C GLN A 116 23.70 22.86 -76.51
N GLY A 117 22.45 22.95 -76.94
CA GLY A 117 21.72 21.86 -77.64
C GLY A 117 22.43 21.26 -78.87
N THR A 118 23.45 21.91 -79.40
CA THR A 118 24.36 21.38 -80.42
C THR A 118 25.28 20.27 -79.91
N GLN A 119 25.81 20.29 -78.69
CA GLN A 119 26.85 19.33 -78.23
C GLN A 119 26.30 17.96 -77.77
N ILE A 120 25.10 17.91 -77.17
CA ILE A 120 24.42 16.63 -76.88
C ILE A 120 23.95 15.98 -78.18
N LEU A 121 23.47 16.80 -79.12
CA LEU A 121 23.12 16.35 -80.46
C LEU A 121 24.38 15.88 -81.21
N ASP A 122 25.50 16.59 -81.10
CA ASP A 122 26.80 16.25 -81.69
C ASP A 122 27.40 14.97 -81.08
N MET A 123 27.19 14.69 -79.80
CA MET A 123 27.59 13.41 -79.18
C MET A 123 26.78 12.22 -79.69
N ILE A 124 25.50 12.42 -80.03
CA ILE A 124 24.64 11.41 -80.66
C ILE A 124 24.96 11.29 -82.16
N LEU A 125 25.30 12.40 -82.82
CA LEU A 125 25.65 12.47 -84.26
C LEU A 125 27.06 11.95 -84.56
N ASN A 126 28.02 12.09 -83.63
CA ASN A 126 29.39 11.57 -83.72
C ASN A 126 29.54 10.16 -83.10
N SER A 127 28.46 9.43 -82.89
CA SER A 127 28.52 8.03 -82.46
C SER A 127 29.22 7.17 -83.52
N GLU A 128 30.03 6.19 -83.10
CA GLU A 128 30.80 5.33 -84.04
C GLU A 128 29.90 4.41 -84.89
N SER A 129 28.64 4.23 -84.48
CA SER A 129 27.62 3.46 -85.19
C SER A 129 26.21 3.81 -84.70
N ILE A 130 25.17 3.43 -85.44
CA ILE A 130 23.77 3.56 -85.02
C ILE A 130 23.52 2.85 -83.67
N SER A 131 24.19 1.72 -83.43
CA SER A 131 24.11 1.00 -82.15
C SER A 131 24.72 1.78 -80.98
N ASP A 132 25.81 2.51 -81.21
CA ASP A 132 26.44 3.38 -80.20
C ASP A 132 25.55 4.60 -79.88
N ALA A 133 24.93 5.25 -80.88
CA ALA A 133 23.97 6.33 -80.65
C ALA A 133 22.76 5.88 -79.81
N VAL A 134 22.18 4.70 -80.12
CA VAL A 134 21.06 4.14 -79.35
C VAL A 134 21.48 3.81 -77.92
N GLY A 135 22.68 3.23 -77.73
CA GLY A 135 23.23 2.95 -76.42
C GLY A 135 23.43 4.21 -75.56
N ARG A 136 23.93 5.31 -76.16
CA ARG A 136 24.10 6.60 -75.48
C ARG A 136 22.78 7.23 -75.07
N VAL A 137 21.76 7.19 -75.93
CA VAL A 137 20.40 7.68 -75.60
C VAL A 137 19.78 6.85 -74.47
N GLN A 138 19.93 5.52 -74.52
CA GLN A 138 19.47 4.64 -73.44
C GLN A 138 20.18 4.92 -72.11
N ALA A 139 21.49 5.16 -72.13
CA ALA A 139 22.26 5.51 -70.94
C ALA A 139 21.82 6.85 -70.33
N ILE A 140 21.62 7.90 -71.15
CA ILE A 140 21.11 9.20 -70.68
C ILE A 140 19.71 9.07 -70.09
N SER A 141 18.82 8.36 -70.78
CA SER A 141 17.46 8.07 -70.30
C SER A 141 17.48 7.30 -68.98
N SER A 142 18.37 6.30 -68.85
CA SER A 142 18.55 5.52 -67.62
C SER A 142 19.04 6.39 -66.46
N ILE A 143 20.02 7.28 -66.67
CA ILE A 143 20.51 8.22 -65.65
C ILE A 143 19.41 9.19 -65.22
N LEU A 144 18.64 9.74 -66.16
CA LEU A 144 17.54 10.66 -65.86
C LEU A 144 16.42 9.98 -65.08
N THR A 145 16.04 8.76 -65.45
CA THR A 145 15.06 7.94 -64.72
C THR A 145 15.55 7.63 -63.31
N ALA A 146 16.80 7.17 -63.15
CA ALA A 146 17.38 6.89 -61.83
C ALA A 146 17.42 8.14 -60.93
N ASN A 147 17.77 9.31 -61.49
CA ASN A 147 17.74 10.58 -60.77
C ASN A 147 16.32 10.99 -60.36
N ASN A 148 15.34 10.80 -61.24
CA ASN A 148 13.94 11.08 -60.93
C ASN A 148 13.41 10.16 -59.81
N ASP A 149 13.74 8.87 -59.87
CA ASP A 149 13.36 7.88 -58.87
C ASP A 149 14.01 8.17 -57.51
N LEU A 150 15.29 8.57 -57.48
CA LEU A 150 15.96 8.98 -56.24
C LEU A 150 15.30 10.21 -55.59
N VAL A 151 14.86 11.19 -56.39
CA VAL A 151 14.15 12.37 -55.89
C VAL A 151 12.76 12.00 -55.37
N LYS A 152 12.05 11.08 -56.02
CA LYS A 152 10.76 10.54 -55.52
C LYS A 152 10.95 9.82 -54.19
N GLN A 153 11.89 8.88 -54.12
CA GLN A 153 12.22 8.15 -52.89
C GLN A 153 12.58 9.13 -51.76
N GLN A 154 13.37 10.16 -52.04
CA GLN A 154 13.70 11.19 -51.06
C GLN A 154 12.49 11.96 -50.54
N LYS A 155 11.52 12.28 -51.41
CA LYS A 155 10.28 12.94 -51.01
C LYS A 155 9.42 12.02 -50.13
N GLU A 156 9.38 10.73 -50.46
CA GLU A 156 8.69 9.70 -49.67
C GLU A 156 9.36 9.50 -48.31
N ASP A 157 10.69 9.39 -48.26
CA ASP A 157 11.48 9.28 -47.03
C ASP A 157 11.22 10.48 -46.10
N LYS A 158 11.28 11.71 -46.62
CA LYS A 158 10.96 12.92 -45.84
C LYS A 158 9.53 12.89 -45.29
N LYS A 159 8.56 12.49 -46.11
CA LYS A 159 7.16 12.40 -45.68
C LYS A 159 6.98 11.35 -44.58
N LEU A 160 7.65 10.20 -44.71
CA LEU A 160 7.62 9.13 -43.72
C LEU A 160 8.24 9.60 -42.39
N VAL A 161 9.36 10.32 -42.45
CA VAL A 161 10.00 10.94 -41.28
C VAL A 161 9.06 11.90 -40.56
N GLU A 162 8.45 12.85 -41.27
CA GLU A 162 7.52 13.81 -40.66
C GLU A 162 6.29 13.12 -40.06
N THR A 163 5.81 12.06 -40.73
CA THR A 163 4.71 11.23 -40.22
C THR A 163 5.11 10.51 -38.94
N LYS A 164 6.29 9.86 -38.91
CA LYS A 164 6.82 9.19 -37.71
C LYS A 164 7.06 10.16 -36.57
N LYS A 165 7.64 11.33 -36.84
CA LYS A 165 7.87 12.38 -35.84
C LYS A 165 6.55 12.84 -35.21
N THR A 166 5.54 13.10 -36.05
CA THR A 166 4.21 13.50 -35.59
C THR A 166 3.56 12.39 -34.75
N ASN A 167 3.60 11.13 -35.22
CA ASN A 167 3.03 10.00 -34.49
C ASN A 167 3.71 9.78 -33.12
N ILE A 168 5.04 9.84 -33.06
CA ILE A 168 5.79 9.71 -31.80
C ILE A 168 5.40 10.84 -30.84
N GLN A 169 5.34 12.08 -31.32
CA GLN A 169 4.97 13.21 -30.47
C GLN A 169 3.54 13.09 -29.94
N THR A 170 2.57 12.74 -30.80
CA THR A 170 1.18 12.50 -30.41
C THR A 170 1.07 11.38 -29.37
N ASN A 171 1.78 10.25 -29.58
CA ASN A 171 1.75 9.14 -28.64
C ASN A 171 2.40 9.49 -27.30
N LEU A 172 3.50 10.26 -27.31
CA LEU A 172 4.13 10.73 -26.07
C LEU A 172 3.20 11.63 -25.26
N THR A 173 2.50 12.57 -25.91
CA THR A 173 1.49 13.41 -25.25
C THR A 173 0.34 12.57 -24.69
N ALA A 174 -0.18 11.61 -25.46
CA ALA A 174 -1.25 10.74 -25.00
C ALA A 174 -0.82 9.88 -23.78
N ILE A 175 0.42 9.40 -23.76
CA ILE A 175 0.97 8.66 -22.61
C ILE A 175 1.12 9.56 -21.39
N GLU A 176 1.54 10.81 -21.55
CA GLU A 176 1.65 11.77 -20.44
C GLU A 176 0.27 12.12 -19.86
N GLU A 177 -0.74 12.31 -20.72
CA GLU A 177 -2.12 12.51 -20.28
C GLU A 177 -2.67 11.29 -19.54
N ALA A 178 -2.45 10.08 -20.07
CA ALA A 178 -2.87 8.84 -19.44
C ALA A 178 -2.17 8.63 -18.07
N ALA A 179 -0.86 8.91 -17.99
CA ALA A 179 -0.12 8.83 -16.74
C ALA A 179 -0.67 9.78 -15.67
N ASN A 180 -0.99 11.03 -16.05
CA ASN A 180 -1.61 12.01 -15.14
C ASN A 180 -3.01 11.59 -14.68
N GLN A 181 -3.78 10.90 -15.53
CA GLN A 181 -5.10 10.37 -15.17
C GLN A 181 -4.97 9.23 -14.16
N LEU A 182 -4.04 8.29 -14.40
CA LEU A 182 -3.77 7.20 -13.47
C LEU A 182 -3.30 7.72 -12.10
N GLU A 183 -2.47 8.76 -12.06
CA GLU A 183 -2.03 9.39 -10.79
C GLU A 183 -3.21 9.97 -10.00
N GLN A 184 -4.12 10.66 -10.67
CA GLN A 184 -5.33 11.19 -10.03
C GLN A 184 -6.27 10.08 -9.56
N GLU A 185 -6.44 9.03 -10.36
CA GLU A 185 -7.29 7.89 -10.01
C GLU A 185 -6.72 7.14 -8.81
N GLN A 186 -5.41 6.87 -8.81
CA GLN A 186 -4.70 6.27 -7.69
C GLN A 186 -4.85 7.09 -6.41
N ALA A 187 -4.66 8.42 -6.48
CA ALA A 187 -4.82 9.29 -5.31
C ALA A 187 -6.25 9.20 -4.73
N ASN A 188 -7.27 9.16 -5.59
CA ASN A 188 -8.67 9.00 -5.17
C ASN A 188 -8.93 7.62 -4.54
N LEU A 189 -8.37 6.55 -5.10
CA LEU A 189 -8.50 5.20 -4.53
C LEU A 189 -7.79 5.12 -3.18
N VAL A 190 -6.57 5.63 -3.05
CA VAL A 190 -5.83 5.65 -1.78
C VAL A 190 -6.58 6.42 -0.70
N ALA A 191 -7.23 7.54 -1.04
CA ALA A 191 -8.08 8.27 -0.09
C ALA A 191 -9.28 7.43 0.37
N LYS A 192 -9.98 6.78 -0.55
CA LYS A 192 -11.09 5.86 -0.22
C LYS A 192 -10.64 4.67 0.63
N GLN A 193 -9.45 4.13 0.37
CA GLN A 193 -8.86 3.06 1.16
C GLN A 193 -8.63 3.51 2.60
N ALA A 194 -8.12 4.73 2.79
CA ALA A 194 -7.94 5.31 4.13
C ALA A 194 -9.28 5.45 4.88
N ASP A 195 -10.32 5.98 4.21
CA ASP A 195 -11.67 6.10 4.79
C ASP A 195 -12.24 4.74 5.19
N LEU A 196 -12.08 3.72 4.34
CA LEU A 196 -12.52 2.36 4.64
C LEU A 196 -11.73 1.73 5.80
N ASN A 197 -10.43 1.99 5.90
CA ASN A 197 -9.61 1.51 7.02
C ASN A 197 -10.01 2.16 8.35
N VAL A 198 -10.35 3.45 8.35
CA VAL A 198 -10.93 4.13 9.53
C VAL A 198 -12.27 3.51 9.89
N LEU A 199 -13.15 3.30 8.90
CA LEU A 199 -14.44 2.64 9.13
C LEU A 199 -14.26 1.22 9.67
N LYS A 200 -13.27 0.46 9.16
CA LYS A 200 -12.95 -0.87 9.65
C LYS A 200 -12.54 -0.82 11.12
N ALA A 201 -11.64 0.08 11.50
CA ALA A 201 -11.20 0.25 12.88
C ALA A 201 -12.37 0.63 13.82
N GLU A 202 -13.26 1.51 13.38
CA GLU A 202 -14.47 1.89 14.14
C GLU A 202 -15.38 0.68 14.36
N VAL A 203 -15.67 -0.08 13.30
CA VAL A 203 -16.53 -1.28 13.41
C VAL A 203 -15.87 -2.36 14.27
N ASP A 204 -14.55 -2.54 14.18
CA ASP A 204 -13.79 -3.47 15.02
C ASP A 204 -13.90 -3.08 16.52
N SER A 205 -13.86 -1.76 16.82
CA SER A 205 -14.07 -1.20 18.15
C SER A 205 -15.50 -1.40 18.66
N GLU A 206 -16.51 -1.05 17.84
CA GLU A 206 -17.93 -1.26 18.16
C GLU A 206 -18.21 -2.75 18.46
N THR A 207 -17.66 -3.65 17.64
CA THR A 207 -17.81 -5.11 17.81
C THR A 207 -17.23 -5.57 19.15
N SER A 208 -16.03 -5.10 19.49
CA SER A 208 -15.36 -5.43 20.75
C SER A 208 -16.14 -4.91 21.96
N GLY A 209 -16.70 -3.70 21.86
CA GLY A 209 -17.55 -3.11 22.89
C GLY A 209 -18.86 -3.89 23.12
N ALA A 210 -19.51 -4.31 22.03
CA ALA A 210 -20.72 -5.13 22.09
C ALA A 210 -20.44 -6.53 22.69
N GLU A 211 -19.35 -7.19 22.27
CA GLU A 211 -18.94 -8.47 22.83
C GLU A 211 -18.61 -8.38 24.34
N SER A 212 -17.94 -7.30 24.76
CA SER A 212 -17.68 -7.02 26.18
C SER A 212 -18.98 -6.81 26.98
N SER A 213 -19.91 -6.04 26.44
CA SER A 213 -21.23 -5.78 27.04
C SER A 213 -22.04 -7.07 27.20
N LYS A 214 -22.05 -7.93 26.18
CA LYS A 214 -22.66 -9.26 26.24
C LYS A 214 -22.05 -10.12 27.35
N ASN A 215 -20.72 -10.15 27.46
CA ASN A 215 -20.03 -10.91 28.51
C ASN A 215 -20.39 -10.42 29.92
N ALA A 216 -20.53 -9.11 30.12
CA ALA A 216 -20.99 -8.54 31.39
C ALA A 216 -22.43 -9.00 31.73
N LEU A 217 -23.34 -9.00 30.75
CA LEU A 217 -24.71 -9.48 30.93
C LEU A 217 -24.76 -10.98 31.28
N LEU A 218 -23.93 -11.80 30.63
CA LEU A 218 -23.82 -13.24 30.94
C LEU A 218 -23.32 -13.47 32.37
N LYS A 219 -22.32 -12.69 32.83
CA LYS A 219 -21.83 -12.75 34.21
C LYS A 219 -22.94 -12.39 35.21
N GLN A 220 -23.69 -11.33 34.93
CA GLN A 220 -24.83 -10.92 35.77
C GLN A 220 -25.91 -12.00 35.83
N GLN A 221 -26.23 -12.65 34.70
CA GLN A 221 -27.19 -13.75 34.65
C GLN A 221 -26.74 -14.93 35.52
N GLN A 222 -25.45 -15.30 35.45
CA GLN A 222 -24.89 -16.38 36.28
C GLN A 222 -24.93 -16.06 37.77
N GLU A 223 -24.59 -14.82 38.17
CA GLU A 223 -24.65 -14.38 39.56
C GLU A 223 -26.09 -14.38 40.10
N ALA A 224 -27.05 -13.93 39.29
CA ALA A 224 -28.47 -13.96 39.63
C ALA A 224 -28.97 -15.40 39.83
N LEU A 225 -28.61 -16.33 38.95
CA LEU A 225 -28.95 -17.75 39.07
C LEU A 225 -28.34 -18.39 40.33
N LYS A 226 -27.06 -18.11 40.63
CA LYS A 226 -26.40 -18.57 41.87
C LYS A 226 -27.13 -18.06 43.11
N ALA A 227 -27.49 -16.78 43.14
CA ALA A 227 -28.23 -16.20 44.26
C ALA A 227 -29.63 -16.81 44.42
N GLN A 228 -30.30 -17.14 43.31
CA GLN A 228 -31.62 -17.78 43.33
C GLN A 228 -31.55 -19.21 43.85
N LEU A 229 -30.57 -20.01 43.42
CA LEU A 229 -30.30 -21.35 43.94
C LEU A 229 -29.96 -21.34 45.43
N ALA A 230 -29.17 -20.36 45.89
CA ALA A 230 -28.85 -20.18 47.30
C ALA A 230 -30.09 -19.81 48.15
N LYS A 231 -31.03 -19.04 47.59
CA LYS A 231 -32.30 -18.72 48.27
C LYS A 231 -33.23 -19.94 48.32
N GLU A 232 -33.32 -20.71 47.24
CA GLU A 232 -34.14 -21.92 47.17
C GLU A 232 -33.63 -23.04 48.10
N THR A 233 -32.31 -23.22 48.20
CA THR A 233 -31.70 -24.16 49.16
C THR A 233 -32.02 -23.77 50.60
N LYS A 234 -31.86 -22.49 50.98
CA LYS A 234 -32.26 -21.99 52.31
C LYS A 234 -33.76 -22.17 52.59
N LYS A 235 -34.64 -21.92 51.61
CA LYS A 235 -36.08 -22.17 51.77
C LYS A 235 -36.42 -23.65 51.96
N LYS A 236 -35.72 -24.55 51.27
CA LYS A 236 -35.89 -26.00 51.42
C LYS A 236 -35.39 -26.50 52.77
N GLU A 237 -34.29 -25.96 53.29
CA GLU A 237 -33.79 -26.27 54.64
C GLU A 237 -34.77 -25.81 55.72
N VAL A 238 -35.28 -24.58 55.63
CA VAL A 238 -36.28 -24.06 56.58
C VAL A 238 -37.56 -24.91 56.58
N LYS A 239 -38.06 -25.31 55.40
CA LYS A 239 -39.23 -26.21 55.31
C LYS A 239 -38.96 -27.60 55.89
N LYS A 240 -37.74 -28.13 55.77
CA LYS A 240 -37.36 -29.43 56.36
C LYS A 240 -37.35 -29.39 57.89
N VAL A 241 -36.87 -28.29 58.47
CA VAL A 241 -36.85 -28.07 59.92
C VAL A 241 -38.27 -27.86 60.46
N GLU A 242 -39.15 -27.21 59.69
CA GLU A 242 -40.55 -26.98 60.07
C GLU A 242 -41.41 -28.25 59.98
N THR A 243 -41.16 -29.14 59.01
CA THR A 243 -41.78 -30.47 58.96
C THR A 243 -41.29 -31.41 60.05
N ALA A 244 -40.01 -31.35 60.44
CA ALA A 244 -39.46 -32.17 61.53
C ALA A 244 -40.03 -31.77 62.91
N LYS A 245 -40.33 -30.48 63.12
CA LYS A 245 -40.89 -29.98 64.39
C LYS A 245 -42.39 -30.32 64.57
N THR A 246 -43.08 -30.80 63.53
CA THR A 246 -44.50 -31.19 63.60
C THR A 246 -44.67 -32.69 63.91
N GLU A 247 -43.61 -33.51 63.81
CA GLU A 247 -43.65 -34.94 64.16
C GLU A 247 -43.21 -35.25 65.61
N GLU A 248 -42.61 -34.30 66.34
CA GLU A 248 -42.14 -34.49 67.72
C GLU A 248 -43.19 -34.22 68.83
N THR A 249 -44.49 -34.27 68.54
CA THR A 249 -45.56 -34.18 69.58
C THR A 249 -46.43 -35.43 69.73
N LYS A 250 -45.92 -36.60 69.36
CA LYS A 250 -46.35 -37.92 69.87
C LYS A 250 -45.09 -38.79 69.80
N THR A 251 -44.44 -39.23 70.85
CA THR A 251 -44.94 -40.16 71.85
C THR A 251 -43.81 -40.30 72.88
N ASP A 252 -44.09 -40.03 74.15
CA ASP A 252 -43.17 -40.26 75.25
C ASP A 252 -43.86 -41.25 76.19
N THR A 253 -43.41 -42.51 76.22
CA THR A 253 -43.69 -43.48 77.30
C THR A 253 -42.70 -44.65 77.26
N SER A 254 -41.87 -44.71 78.33
CA SER A 254 -41.35 -45.90 79.02
C SER A 254 -40.02 -46.57 78.61
N THR A 255 -39.02 -46.30 79.47
CA THR A 255 -38.34 -47.27 80.38
C THR A 255 -37.24 -48.20 79.84
N THR A 256 -35.99 -47.85 80.20
CA THR A 256 -34.85 -48.65 80.78
C THR A 256 -34.66 -50.12 80.32
N THR A 257 -33.47 -50.63 79.97
CA THR A 257 -32.34 -50.95 80.89
C THR A 257 -31.08 -51.48 80.13
N GLU A 258 -29.89 -51.13 80.66
CA GLU A 258 -28.56 -51.83 80.67
C GLU A 258 -27.71 -52.05 79.37
N LYS A 259 -26.50 -51.45 79.27
CA LYS A 259 -25.13 -51.91 79.69
C LYS A 259 -24.41 -52.60 78.51
N ALA A 260 -23.19 -52.29 78.05
CA ALA A 260 -21.93 -52.07 78.75
C ALA A 260 -20.83 -51.49 77.82
N THR A 261 -19.76 -50.99 78.47
CA THR A 261 -18.33 -50.95 78.06
C THR A 261 -17.81 -49.85 77.11
N ALA A 262 -17.06 -48.92 77.73
CA ALA A 262 -15.98 -48.10 77.18
C ALA A 262 -14.68 -48.93 77.02
N PRO A 263 -13.47 -48.38 76.70
CA PRO A 263 -13.10 -47.01 76.31
C PRO A 263 -12.04 -46.94 75.18
N SER A 264 -11.71 -45.71 74.74
CA SER A 264 -10.33 -45.18 74.51
C SER A 264 -10.48 -43.91 73.64
N GLU A 265 -10.36 -42.71 74.21
CA GLU A 265 -9.10 -41.91 74.29
C GLU A 265 -8.43 -41.81 72.91
N THR A 266 -8.26 -40.64 72.30
CA THR A 266 -7.36 -39.54 72.75
C THR A 266 -7.64 -38.30 71.89
N VAL A 267 -7.90 -37.10 72.45
CA VAL A 267 -7.02 -35.90 72.54
C VAL A 267 -6.33 -35.60 71.19
N THR A 268 -6.37 -34.40 70.57
CA THR A 268 -5.92 -33.10 71.11
C THR A 268 -6.28 -31.95 70.13
N GLU A 269 -6.85 -30.90 70.71
CA GLU A 269 -6.68 -29.43 70.52
C GLU A 269 -6.65 -28.80 69.09
N THR A 270 -7.58 -27.90 68.70
CA THR A 270 -7.67 -26.41 68.94
C THR A 270 -6.38 -25.60 68.63
N PRO A 271 -6.42 -24.27 68.35
CA PRO A 271 -7.53 -23.35 68.06
C PRO A 271 -7.27 -22.27 66.97
N THR A 272 -8.26 -21.38 66.77
CA THR A 272 -8.15 -19.93 66.37
C THR A 272 -7.73 -19.58 64.93
N ALA A 273 -8.27 -18.56 64.23
CA ALA A 273 -9.23 -17.48 64.48
C ALA A 273 -9.72 -16.92 63.11
N PRO A 274 -10.77 -16.08 63.05
CA PRO A 274 -11.38 -15.61 61.82
C PRO A 274 -10.83 -14.26 61.31
N SER A 275 -11.02 -14.07 60.00
CA SER A 275 -10.87 -12.82 59.24
C SER A 275 -11.84 -11.73 59.72
N ASN A 276 -11.38 -10.48 59.74
CA ASN A 276 -12.28 -9.35 59.55
C ASN A 276 -11.59 -8.20 58.78
N ALA A 277 -12.41 -7.57 57.94
CA ALA A 277 -12.10 -6.50 57.00
C ALA A 277 -12.11 -5.10 57.64
N GLY A 278 -11.57 -4.12 56.92
CA GLY A 278 -11.76 -2.69 57.19
C GLY A 278 -10.98 -1.81 56.21
N GLU A 279 -11.71 -1.02 55.42
CA GLU A 279 -11.28 -0.14 54.32
C GLU A 279 -10.82 1.28 54.75
N THR A 280 -10.36 2.05 53.75
CA THR A 280 -10.28 3.53 53.58
C THR A 280 -9.00 4.21 54.10
N ASN A 281 -8.38 5.25 53.50
CA ASN A 281 -8.71 6.16 52.39
C ASN A 281 -7.43 6.87 51.86
N GLU A 282 -7.49 7.37 50.61
CA GLU A 282 -6.83 8.53 49.94
C GLU A 282 -5.38 9.02 50.25
N SER A 283 -4.62 9.29 49.16
CA SER A 283 -3.79 10.52 49.02
C SER A 283 -3.49 10.86 47.55
N THR A 284 -3.63 12.14 47.23
CA THR A 284 -3.43 12.85 45.95
C THR A 284 -2.06 13.57 45.86
N GLY A 285 -1.65 13.89 44.63
CA GLY A 285 -0.77 15.02 44.23
C GLY A 285 0.66 14.67 43.79
N ASN A 286 1.37 15.42 42.94
CA ASN A 286 1.08 16.47 41.94
C ASN A 286 2.42 16.79 41.20
N THR A 287 2.36 17.03 39.87
CA THR A 287 3.13 17.98 39.00
C THR A 287 4.67 18.18 38.97
N ASN A 288 5.08 18.51 37.73
CA ASN A 288 6.01 19.57 37.25
C ASN A 288 7.43 19.13 36.81
N GLY A 289 8.06 19.64 35.75
CA GLY A 289 7.75 20.73 34.82
C GLY A 289 8.81 20.79 33.69
N GLY A 290 8.56 21.59 32.65
CA GLY A 290 9.47 21.77 31.50
C GLY A 290 10.55 22.83 31.70
N ASN A 291 11.50 22.90 30.75
CA ASN A 291 12.04 24.18 30.26
C ASN A 291 12.90 24.04 28.98
N ASN A 292 12.90 25.15 28.25
CA ASN A 292 13.51 25.47 26.96
C ASN A 292 14.93 26.08 27.12
N SER A 293 15.71 26.12 26.02
CA SER A 293 16.71 27.16 25.63
C SER A 293 18.15 26.70 25.28
N ASN A 294 18.46 26.79 23.98
CA ASN A 294 19.52 27.57 23.29
C ASN A 294 21.02 27.57 23.73
N THR A 295 21.87 27.23 22.73
CA THR A 295 23.15 27.85 22.25
C THR A 295 24.50 27.80 23.01
N GLN A 296 25.50 27.31 22.24
CA GLN A 296 26.88 27.81 21.97
C GLN A 296 28.14 27.31 22.74
N GLU A 297 29.03 26.72 21.92
CA GLU A 297 30.52 26.71 21.86
C GLU A 297 31.40 26.67 23.13
N SER A 298 32.33 25.69 23.18
CA SER A 298 33.79 25.93 23.20
C SER A 298 34.62 24.62 23.06
N THR A 299 35.85 24.79 22.59
CA THR A 299 36.88 23.88 22.01
C THR A 299 37.63 22.94 22.98
N GLY A 300 38.14 21.79 22.47
CA GLY A 300 38.77 20.62 23.15
C GLY A 300 40.15 20.80 23.84
N PRO A 301 41.00 19.74 24.10
CA PRO A 301 41.24 18.51 23.27
C PRO A 301 41.50 17.13 23.97
N ALA A 302 41.40 16.02 23.19
CA ALA A 302 42.08 14.68 23.16
C ALA A 302 42.36 13.87 24.47
N GLU A 303 42.26 12.53 24.63
CA GLU A 303 42.28 11.35 23.74
C GLU A 303 41.99 10.05 24.58
N LYS A 304 41.11 9.12 24.13
CA LYS A 304 41.16 7.63 24.32
C LYS A 304 39.96 6.96 23.58
N PRO A 305 40.05 5.68 23.14
CA PRO A 305 39.21 5.14 22.08
C PRO A 305 37.79 4.85 22.59
N GLU A 306 36.81 5.54 22.03
CA GLU A 306 35.39 5.24 22.24
C GLU A 306 34.91 4.13 21.30
N GLU A 307 34.05 3.30 21.88
CA GLU A 307 33.13 2.35 21.27
C GLU A 307 32.45 2.88 19.98
N PRO A 308 31.93 2.00 19.11
CA PRO A 308 31.40 2.40 17.82
C PRO A 308 30.37 3.51 17.96
N VAL A 309 30.66 4.62 17.27
CA VAL A 309 29.87 5.85 17.24
C VAL A 309 28.42 5.53 16.90
N LEU A 310 27.52 5.74 17.86
CA LEU A 310 26.07 5.73 17.63
C LEU A 310 25.74 6.79 16.56
N PRO A 311 24.96 6.46 15.50
CA PRO A 311 24.68 7.39 14.42
C PRO A 311 23.82 8.58 14.89
N PRO A 312 23.85 9.75 14.21
CA PRO A 312 23.03 10.91 14.57
C PRO A 312 21.53 10.67 14.34
N VAL A 313 20.90 10.15 15.40
CA VAL A 313 19.61 10.41 16.07
C VAL A 313 18.34 10.94 15.36
N THR A 314 18.34 11.79 14.33
CA THR A 314 17.07 12.29 13.73
C THR A 314 17.26 12.84 12.31
N SER A 315 16.21 12.78 11.48
CA SER A 315 16.15 13.38 10.14
C SER A 315 14.88 14.21 9.97
N GLY A 316 14.98 15.31 9.21
CA GLY A 316 13.84 16.12 8.79
C GLY A 316 12.97 15.47 7.70
N ASP A 317 13.37 14.30 7.22
CA ASP A 317 12.65 13.55 6.20
C ASP A 317 11.26 13.10 6.68
N ALA A 318 10.22 13.43 5.91
CA ALA A 318 8.83 13.17 6.29
C ALA A 318 8.50 11.67 6.31
N THR A 319 9.07 10.88 5.38
CA THR A 319 8.82 9.43 5.27
C THR A 319 9.45 8.70 6.44
N PHE A 320 10.68 9.09 6.80
CA PHE A 320 11.35 8.62 8.01
C PHE A 320 10.55 8.90 9.27
N GLN A 321 10.06 10.13 9.44
CA GLN A 321 9.25 10.50 10.60
C GLN A 321 7.95 9.71 10.67
N ALA A 322 7.27 9.53 9.53
CA ALA A 322 6.06 8.72 9.44
C ALA A 322 6.31 7.25 9.80
N LEU A 323 7.39 6.64 9.31
CA LEU A 323 7.76 5.27 9.66
C LEU A 323 7.98 5.13 11.17
N ASN A 324 8.73 6.06 11.79
CA ASN A 324 8.98 6.01 13.23
C ASN A 324 7.71 6.25 14.05
N ALA A 325 6.78 7.09 13.58
CA ALA A 325 5.48 7.27 14.21
C ALA A 325 4.64 5.97 14.16
N LEU A 326 4.61 5.30 13.01
CA LEU A 326 3.96 3.99 12.84
C LEU A 326 4.59 2.96 13.79
N ARG A 327 5.92 2.81 13.78
CA ARG A 327 6.63 1.87 14.65
C ARG A 327 6.34 2.10 16.13
N ALA A 328 6.32 3.37 16.57
CA ALA A 328 5.98 3.72 17.94
C ALA A 328 4.54 3.33 18.31
N ALA A 329 3.57 3.55 17.40
CA ALA A 329 2.19 3.13 17.61
C ALA A 329 2.03 1.61 17.77
N HIS A 330 2.96 0.84 17.20
CA HIS A 330 3.04 -0.62 17.31
C HIS A 330 3.97 -1.11 18.44
N GLY A 331 4.44 -0.22 19.31
CA GLY A 331 5.31 -0.57 20.44
C GLY A 331 6.73 -1.00 20.03
N LEU A 332 7.15 -0.69 18.81
CA LEU A 332 8.49 -0.98 18.30
C LEU A 332 9.46 0.15 18.62
N SER A 333 10.75 -0.20 18.72
CA SER A 333 11.80 0.81 18.87
C SER A 333 11.93 1.66 17.60
N PRO A 334 12.14 2.98 17.74
CA PRO A 334 12.39 3.84 16.60
C PRO A 334 13.71 3.46 15.92
N VAL A 335 13.76 3.60 14.61
CA VAL A 335 14.95 3.41 13.80
C VAL A 335 15.71 4.72 13.64
N SER A 336 17.01 4.61 13.46
CA SER A 336 17.88 5.75 13.20
C SER A 336 18.03 6.02 11.69
N TRP A 337 18.20 7.29 11.34
CA TRP A 337 18.46 7.68 9.96
C TRP A 337 19.88 7.29 9.55
N ASP A 338 20.03 6.64 8.41
CA ASP A 338 21.31 6.30 7.81
C ASP A 338 21.45 6.98 6.44
N ALA A 339 22.36 7.95 6.37
CA ALA A 339 22.61 8.72 5.15
C ALA A 339 23.17 7.85 4.00
N GLY A 340 23.89 6.77 4.32
CA GLY A 340 24.39 5.83 3.32
C GLY A 340 23.27 5.01 2.69
N LEU A 341 22.35 4.49 3.52
CA LEU A 341 21.14 3.83 3.04
C LEU A 341 20.27 4.79 2.21
N ALA A 342 20.13 6.05 2.64
CA ALA A 342 19.35 7.05 1.91
C ALA A 342 19.97 7.39 0.54
N ALA A 343 21.30 7.47 0.47
CA ALA A 343 22.02 7.68 -0.79
C ALA A 343 21.88 6.46 -1.73
N ALA A 344 21.95 5.25 -1.18
CA ALA A 344 21.71 4.02 -1.94
C ALA A 344 20.27 3.97 -2.46
N ALA A 345 19.29 4.25 -1.61
CA ALA A 345 17.88 4.33 -1.97
C ALA A 345 17.63 5.41 -3.05
N SER A 346 18.30 6.56 -2.99
CA SER A 346 18.14 7.63 -3.99
C SER A 346 18.71 7.23 -5.35
N SER A 347 19.87 6.56 -5.35
CA SER A 347 20.47 6.00 -6.57
C SER A 347 19.55 4.94 -7.18
N ARG A 348 18.95 4.12 -6.32
CA ARG A 348 18.00 3.08 -6.69
C ARG A 348 16.69 3.65 -7.24
N ALA A 349 16.12 4.67 -6.62
CA ALA A 349 14.93 5.36 -7.14
C ALA A 349 15.21 5.97 -8.53
N SER A 350 16.41 6.52 -8.73
CA SER A 350 16.79 7.16 -9.99
C SER A 350 16.81 6.20 -11.19
N ILE A 351 17.16 4.92 -10.98
CA ILE A 351 17.16 3.91 -12.05
C ILE A 351 15.75 3.36 -12.34
N MET A 352 14.76 3.68 -11.51
CA MET A 352 13.37 3.23 -11.63
C MET A 352 12.42 4.37 -12.07
N GLN A 353 12.93 5.51 -12.52
CA GLN A 353 12.09 6.64 -12.98
C GLN A 353 11.18 6.28 -14.17
N ASP A 354 11.45 5.15 -14.83
CA ASP A 354 10.61 4.54 -15.84
C ASP A 354 9.68 3.46 -15.25
N PHE A 355 9.40 3.47 -13.95
CA PHE A 355 8.51 2.53 -13.28
C PHE A 355 8.88 1.05 -13.49
N GLN A 356 10.13 0.76 -13.85
CA GLN A 356 10.61 -0.61 -13.94
C GLN A 356 11.20 -1.05 -12.62
N VAL A 357 10.59 -2.09 -12.03
CA VAL A 357 11.14 -2.77 -10.86
C VAL A 357 12.29 -3.68 -11.30
N PRO A 358 13.52 -3.46 -10.81
CA PRO A 358 14.66 -4.35 -11.02
C PRO A 358 14.34 -5.76 -10.52
N SER A 359 14.77 -6.78 -11.28
CA SER A 359 14.44 -8.18 -10.94
C SER A 359 15.03 -8.66 -9.62
N ASP A 360 16.10 -8.02 -9.14
CA ASP A 360 16.71 -8.34 -7.85
C ASP A 360 15.83 -7.88 -6.67
N HIS A 361 14.95 -6.90 -6.86
CA HIS A 361 14.02 -6.40 -5.82
C HIS A 361 13.27 -7.52 -5.11
N TRP A 362 12.74 -8.49 -5.87
CA TRP A 362 11.94 -9.60 -5.35
C TRP A 362 12.68 -10.56 -4.41
N ASN A 363 14.02 -10.45 -4.33
CA ASN A 363 14.86 -11.26 -3.46
C ASN A 363 15.51 -10.43 -2.33
N ARG A 364 15.14 -9.14 -2.21
CA ARG A 364 15.66 -8.22 -1.20
C ARG A 364 14.69 -8.15 -0.02
N GLY A 365 15.18 -8.47 1.17
CA GLY A 365 14.42 -8.26 2.42
C GLY A 365 14.68 -6.89 3.05
N ASP A 366 15.62 -6.12 2.51
CA ASP A 366 16.07 -4.82 3.01
C ASP A 366 15.46 -3.63 2.23
N GLU A 367 14.67 -3.89 1.19
CA GLU A 367 14.19 -2.88 0.25
C GLU A 367 12.66 -2.89 0.13
N VAL A 368 12.06 -1.70 0.13
CA VAL A 368 10.67 -1.47 -0.26
C VAL A 368 10.60 -0.38 -1.32
N ILE A 369 9.64 -0.48 -2.24
CA ILE A 369 9.48 0.45 -3.36
C ILE A 369 8.02 0.91 -3.40
N ALA A 370 7.82 2.18 -3.71
CA ALA A 370 6.53 2.73 -4.05
C ALA A 370 6.64 3.61 -5.29
N PHE A 371 5.58 3.58 -6.09
CA PHE A 371 5.44 4.41 -7.27
C PHE A 371 4.19 5.24 -7.18
N MET A 372 4.30 6.51 -7.57
CA MET A 372 3.18 7.46 -7.65
C MET A 372 2.55 7.74 -6.26
N PHE A 373 3.33 7.58 -5.19
CA PHE A 373 2.96 7.98 -3.84
C PHE A 373 3.71 9.24 -3.42
N ALA A 374 3.07 10.06 -2.59
CA ALA A 374 3.72 11.20 -1.96
C ALA A 374 4.62 10.73 -0.80
N PRO A 375 5.78 11.39 -0.58
CA PRO A 375 6.59 11.15 0.61
C PRO A 375 5.82 11.38 1.91
N GLY A 376 6.27 10.75 2.99
CA GLY A 376 5.65 10.90 4.31
C GLY A 376 4.60 9.84 4.61
N ASN A 377 3.54 10.26 5.30
CA ASN A 377 2.50 9.36 5.79
C ASN A 377 1.75 8.64 4.67
N SER A 378 1.66 9.24 3.47
CA SER A 378 0.94 8.65 2.34
C SER A 378 1.54 7.30 1.93
N VAL A 379 2.87 7.25 1.68
CA VAL A 379 3.54 6.01 1.28
C VAL A 379 3.62 4.99 2.41
N ILE A 380 3.91 5.44 3.65
CA ILE A 380 3.97 4.55 4.82
C ILE A 380 2.63 3.87 5.06
N MET A 381 1.52 4.62 5.05
CA MET A 381 0.21 4.00 5.23
C MET A 381 -0.23 3.16 4.03
N ALA A 382 0.27 3.43 2.83
CA ALA A 382 0.01 2.57 1.68
C ALA A 382 0.68 1.19 1.87
N TRP A 383 1.97 1.18 2.21
CA TRP A 383 2.73 -0.04 2.52
C TRP A 383 2.13 -0.82 3.69
N TYR A 384 1.73 -0.13 4.76
CA TYR A 384 1.14 -0.76 5.94
C TYR A 384 -0.19 -1.46 5.62
N ASN A 385 -1.05 -0.80 4.84
CA ASN A 385 -2.38 -1.29 4.55
C ASN A 385 -2.42 -2.31 3.40
N GLU A 386 -1.30 -2.56 2.72
CA GLU A 386 -1.26 -3.48 1.59
C GLU A 386 -1.35 -4.94 2.05
N THR A 387 -2.33 -5.69 1.53
CA THR A 387 -2.56 -7.10 1.93
C THR A 387 -2.48 -8.13 0.81
N ASN A 388 -2.27 -7.69 -0.43
CA ASN A 388 -2.24 -8.54 -1.62
C ASN A 388 -0.85 -8.62 -2.29
N MET A 389 0.22 -8.57 -1.49
CA MET A 389 1.59 -8.64 -2.01
C MET A 389 1.98 -10.08 -2.35
N THR A 390 2.79 -10.24 -3.40
CA THR A 390 3.45 -11.51 -3.78
C THR A 390 4.57 -11.88 -2.82
N SER A 391 4.23 -12.08 -1.54
CA SER A 391 5.13 -12.43 -0.44
C SER A 391 4.52 -13.58 0.37
N PRO A 392 5.32 -14.35 1.14
CA PRO A 392 4.79 -15.47 1.94
C PRO A 392 3.68 -15.08 2.94
N SER A 393 3.72 -13.84 3.45
CA SER A 393 2.73 -13.29 4.38
C SER A 393 1.55 -12.60 3.69
N GLY A 394 1.65 -12.33 2.38
CA GLY A 394 0.76 -11.43 1.67
C GLY A 394 1.01 -9.94 1.97
N THR A 395 1.91 -9.60 2.90
CA THR A 395 2.04 -8.26 3.50
C THR A 395 3.49 -7.79 3.58
N GLY A 396 4.32 -8.16 2.60
CA GLY A 396 5.76 -7.94 2.63
C GLY A 396 6.22 -6.51 2.94
N HIS A 397 5.53 -5.48 2.45
CA HIS A 397 5.84 -4.10 2.80
C HIS A 397 5.56 -3.78 4.27
N ARG A 398 4.37 -4.14 4.79
CA ARG A 398 4.07 -4.01 6.22
C ARG A 398 5.06 -4.80 7.09
N ASP A 399 5.46 -5.99 6.66
CA ASP A 399 6.42 -6.82 7.39
C ASP A 399 7.79 -6.14 7.48
N TRP A 400 8.20 -5.44 6.42
CA TRP A 400 9.39 -4.60 6.45
C TRP A 400 9.22 -3.44 7.43
N GLU A 401 8.13 -2.69 7.38
CA GLU A 401 7.88 -1.54 8.26
C GLU A 401 7.87 -1.93 9.75
N LEU A 402 7.27 -3.09 10.05
CA LEU A 402 7.13 -3.63 11.39
C LEU A 402 8.26 -4.58 11.79
N ASN A 403 9.33 -4.68 11.00
CA ASN A 403 10.46 -5.56 11.32
C ASN A 403 11.12 -5.11 12.64
N PRO A 404 11.08 -5.93 13.71
CA PRO A 404 11.65 -5.57 15.00
C PRO A 404 13.18 -5.56 14.98
N GLY A 405 13.80 -6.25 14.02
CA GLY A 405 15.26 -6.28 13.84
C GLY A 405 15.82 -5.07 13.09
N MET A 406 14.97 -4.23 12.50
CA MET A 406 15.42 -3.01 11.82
C MET A 406 15.95 -1.99 12.83
N THR A 407 17.16 -1.49 12.59
CA THR A 407 17.82 -0.49 13.46
C THR A 407 18.12 0.82 12.74
N ARG A 408 18.32 0.75 11.42
CA ARG A 408 18.67 1.87 10.56
C ARG A 408 17.82 1.86 9.30
N VAL A 409 17.53 3.04 8.78
CA VAL A 409 16.78 3.20 7.54
C VAL A 409 17.24 4.42 6.77
N GLY A 410 17.11 4.38 5.45
CA GLY A 410 17.24 5.54 4.59
C GLY A 410 16.21 5.52 3.47
N PHE A 411 15.68 6.69 3.14
CA PHE A 411 14.71 6.86 2.05
C PHE A 411 15.32 7.66 0.90
N GLY A 412 14.94 7.31 -0.33
CA GLY A 412 15.37 7.98 -1.55
C GLY A 412 14.21 8.24 -2.50
N TYR A 413 14.31 9.34 -3.24
CA TYR A 413 13.23 9.88 -4.07
C TYR A 413 13.72 10.25 -5.46
N ALA A 414 12.95 9.89 -6.48
CA ALA A 414 13.26 10.25 -7.86
C ALA A 414 11.98 10.33 -8.70
N GLY A 415 11.53 11.55 -9.01
CA GLY A 415 10.23 11.74 -9.66
C GLY A 415 9.11 11.20 -8.76
N GLY A 416 8.26 10.31 -9.31
CA GLY A 416 7.23 9.61 -8.55
C GLY A 416 7.69 8.32 -7.86
N VAL A 417 9.00 8.05 -7.77
CA VAL A 417 9.54 6.83 -7.17
C VAL A 417 10.03 7.10 -5.75
N ILE A 418 9.65 6.24 -4.82
CA ILE A 418 10.16 6.19 -3.45
C ILE A 418 10.78 4.83 -3.19
N VAL A 419 11.99 4.82 -2.64
CA VAL A 419 12.68 3.60 -2.19
C VAL A 419 13.04 3.75 -0.72
N GLY A 420 12.77 2.71 0.08
CA GLY A 420 13.24 2.58 1.45
C GLY A 420 14.25 1.45 1.56
N HIS A 421 15.42 1.73 2.15
CA HIS A 421 16.44 0.73 2.47
C HIS A 421 16.62 0.63 3.98
N SER A 422 16.73 -0.59 4.51
CA SER A 422 16.89 -0.85 5.94
C SER A 422 18.14 -1.69 6.26
N ALA A 423 18.58 -1.62 7.53
CA ALA A 423 19.66 -2.43 8.06
C ALA A 423 19.46 -2.82 9.53
#